data_AF-A0A2M7QY83-F1
#
_entry.id   AF-A0A2M7QY83-F1
#
_cell.length_a   1.000
_cell.length_b   1.000
_cell.length_c   1.000
_cell.angle_alpha   90.00
_cell.angle_beta   90.00
_cell.angle_gamma   90.00
#
_symmetry.space_group_name_H-M   'P 1'
#
loop_
_entity.id
_entity.type
_entity.pdbx_description
1 polymer ?
#
loop_
_entity_poly.entity_id
_entity_poly.type
_entity_poly.pdbx_seq_one_letter_code
_entity_poly.pdbx_strand_id
1 'polypeptide(L)'
;MKNPDSLPGTEKNMYEVSWLEVFGRNVVAGMGRALGSLVLYVVVILVLGNLFIQNIWPIIEPIVNSFQQSSQVMQEIQGLRGLDKIPELNEQPAGLWR
;
A
#
# COMPACT_ATOMS: atom_id res chain seq x y z
N MET A 1 2.45 -8.32 57.79
CA MET A 1 1.75 -7.17 57.18
C MET A 1 2.45 -6.88 55.86
N LYS A 2 1.71 -6.70 54.76
CA LYS A 2 2.30 -6.46 53.43
C LYS A 2 2.89 -5.06 53.42
N ASN A 3 4.20 -4.92 53.24
CA ASN A 3 4.86 -3.62 53.20
C ASN A 3 4.28 -2.78 52.04
N PRO A 4 3.84 -1.53 52.30
CA PRO A 4 3.22 -0.69 51.29
C PRO A 4 4.15 -0.35 50.12
N ASP A 5 5.46 -0.48 50.33
CA ASP A 5 6.51 -0.14 49.36
C ASP A 5 6.97 -1.33 48.50
N SER A 6 6.33 -2.49 48.67
CA SER A 6 6.63 -3.68 47.86
C SER A 6 6.10 -3.54 46.42
N LEU A 7 6.94 -3.87 45.43
CA LEU A 7 6.53 -3.88 44.03
C LEU A 7 5.44 -4.94 43.78
N PRO A 8 4.46 -4.69 42.89
CA PRO A 8 3.43 -5.67 42.58
C PRO A 8 4.04 -6.97 42.06
N GLY A 9 3.79 -8.08 42.77
CA GLY A 9 4.26 -9.42 42.40
C GLY A 9 5.67 -9.79 42.87
N THR A 10 6.32 -8.97 43.71
CA THR A 10 7.65 -9.30 44.29
C THR A 10 7.66 -8.99 45.79
N GLU A 11 8.48 -9.72 46.57
CA GLU A 11 8.78 -9.39 47.98
C GLU A 11 9.83 -8.26 48.13
N LYS A 12 10.38 -7.77 47.02
CA LYS A 12 11.42 -6.73 47.00
C LYS A 12 10.85 -5.34 47.14
N ASN A 13 11.54 -4.52 47.93
CA ASN A 13 11.21 -3.12 48.14
C ASN A 13 11.74 -2.25 46.97
N MET A 14 11.17 -1.06 46.72
CA MET A 14 11.55 -0.19 45.58
C MET A 14 13.04 0.18 45.55
N TYR A 15 13.73 0.08 46.69
CA TYR A 15 15.15 0.39 46.87
C TYR A 15 16.09 -0.80 46.58
N GLU A 16 15.56 -2.01 46.44
CA GLU A 16 16.34 -3.24 46.22
C GLU A 16 16.35 -3.69 44.76
N VAL A 17 15.65 -2.95 43.91
CA VAL A 17 15.43 -3.31 42.52
C VAL A 17 16.47 -2.62 41.65
N SER A 18 17.16 -3.41 40.84
CA SER A 18 18.18 -2.88 39.93
C SER A 18 17.55 -2.02 38.85
N TRP A 19 18.25 -0.95 38.46
CA TRP A 19 17.83 -0.06 37.37
C TRP A 19 17.57 -0.81 36.06
N LEU A 20 18.31 -1.90 35.80
CA LEU A 20 18.12 -2.79 34.64
C LEU A 20 16.79 -3.56 34.72
N GLU A 21 16.35 -3.95 35.92
CA GLU A 21 15.09 -4.68 36.12
C GLU A 21 13.89 -3.75 35.86
N VAL A 22 13.97 -2.50 36.32
CA VAL A 22 12.96 -1.46 36.04
C VAL A 22 12.92 -1.12 34.54
N PHE A 23 14.08 -0.99 33.90
CA PHE A 23 14.17 -0.75 32.46
C PHE A 23 13.56 -1.91 31.66
N GLY A 24 13.95 -3.15 31.95
CA GLY A 24 13.43 -4.34 31.26
C GLY A 24 11.90 -4.47 31.36
N ARG A 25 11.32 -4.25 32.56
CA ARG A 25 9.86 -4.26 32.74
C ARG A 25 9.16 -3.20 31.89
N ASN A 26 9.70 -1.99 31.87
CA ASN A 26 9.12 -0.90 31.08
C ASN A 26 9.27 -1.11 29.57
N VAL A 27 10.41 -1.64 29.12
CA VAL A 27 10.65 -1.96 27.71
C VAL A 27 9.72 -3.08 27.25
N VAL A 28 9.60 -4.17 28.01
CA VAL A 28 8.71 -5.29 27.66
C VAL A 28 7.25 -4.84 27.67
N ALA A 29 6.83 -4.03 28.64
CA ALA A 29 5.49 -3.46 28.68
C ALA A 29 5.23 -2.52 27.49
N GLY A 30 6.22 -1.69 27.12
CA GLY A 30 6.15 -0.81 25.97
C GLY A 30 6.07 -1.57 24.65
N MET A 31 6.94 -2.57 24.46
CA MET A 31 6.95 -3.45 23.30
C MET A 31 5.66 -4.26 23.17
N GLY A 32 5.14 -4.79 24.28
CA GLY A 32 3.87 -5.52 24.29
C GLY A 32 2.70 -4.65 23.83
N ARG A 33 2.64 -3.38 24.26
CA ARG A 33 1.63 -2.43 23.80
C ARG A 33 1.81 -2.06 22.32
N ALA A 34 3.04 -1.81 21.88
CA ALA A 34 3.33 -1.43 20.50
C ALA A 34 3.06 -2.58 19.51
N LEU A 35 3.47 -3.80 19.84
CA LEU A 35 3.18 -4.98 19.01
C LEU A 35 1.70 -5.35 19.06
N GLY A 36 1.07 -5.25 20.24
CA GLY A 36 -0.37 -5.47 20.38
C GLY A 36 -1.20 -4.47 19.57
N SER A 37 -0.85 -3.18 19.61
CA SER A 37 -1.52 -2.16 18.80
C SER A 37 -1.25 -2.32 17.31
N LEU A 38 -0.03 -2.73 16.91
CA LEU A 38 0.30 -3.03 15.53
C LEU A 38 -0.59 -4.14 14.96
N VAL A 39 -0.75 -5.25 15.69
CA VAL A 39 -1.63 -6.35 15.28
C VAL A 39 -3.08 -5.86 15.16
N LEU A 40 -3.55 -5.06 16.12
CA LEU A 40 -4.90 -4.50 16.08
C LEU A 40 -5.09 -3.58 14.87
N TYR A 41 -4.11 -2.73 14.54
CA TYR A 41 -4.15 -1.89 13.34
C TYR A 41 -4.22 -2.72 12.05
N VAL A 42 -3.42 -3.78 11.95
CA VAL A 42 -3.47 -4.67 10.77
C VAL A 42 -4.86 -5.28 10.62
N VAL A 43 -5.45 -5.78 11.71
CA VAL A 43 -6.81 -6.34 11.68
C VAL A 43 -7.83 -5.28 11.24
N VAL A 44 -7.78 -4.08 11.81
CA VAL A 44 -8.70 -2.99 11.45
C VAL A 44 -8.54 -2.60 9.97
N ILE A 45 -7.31 -2.47 9.47
CA ILE A 45 -7.04 -2.16 8.07
C ILE A 45 -7.57 -3.25 7.15
N LEU A 46 -7.40 -4.53 7.51
CA LEU A 46 -7.94 -5.64 6.71
C LEU A 46 -9.46 -5.64 6.67
N VAL A 47 -10.12 -5.37 7.80
CA VAL A 47 -11.58 -5.29 7.89
C VAL A 47 -12.10 -4.09 7.08
N LEU A 48 -11.57 -2.90 7.33
CA LEU A 48 -11.99 -1.69 6.62
C LEU A 48 -11.64 -1.77 5.13
N GLY A 49 -10.48 -2.32 4.78
CA GLY A 49 -10.06 -2.56 3.41
C GLY A 49 -10.98 -3.52 2.67
N ASN A 50 -11.40 -4.62 3.32
CA ASN A 50 -12.39 -5.53 2.74
C ASN A 50 -13.75 -4.84 2.54
N LEU A 51 -14.22 -4.09 3.54
CA LEU A 51 -15.46 -3.33 3.41
C LEU A 51 -15.37 -2.30 2.28
N PHE A 52 -14.23 -1.62 2.14
CA PHE A 52 -13.97 -0.69 1.06
C PHE A 52 -14.01 -1.39 -0.30
N ILE A 53 -13.32 -2.52 -0.46
CA ILE A 53 -13.31 -3.28 -1.72
C ILE A 53 -14.73 -3.76 -2.06
N GLN A 54 -15.49 -4.26 -1.09
CA GLN A 54 -16.82 -4.79 -1.37
C GLN A 54 -17.84 -3.70 -1.71
N ASN A 55 -17.76 -2.53 -1.08
CA ASN A 55 -18.80 -1.49 -1.21
C ASN A 55 -18.41 -0.33 -2.13
N ILE A 56 -17.13 0.05 -2.16
CA ILE A 56 -16.66 1.25 -2.86
C ILE A 56 -16.00 0.90 -4.20
N TRP A 57 -15.20 -0.18 -4.25
CA TRP A 57 -14.58 -0.61 -5.51
C TRP A 57 -15.55 -0.82 -6.68
N PRO A 58 -16.71 -1.50 -6.55
CA PRO A 58 -17.62 -1.70 -7.68
C PRO A 58 -18.19 -0.39 -8.25
N ILE A 59 -18.21 0.68 -7.46
CA ILE A 59 -18.65 2.01 -7.91
C ILE A 59 -17.53 2.70 -8.71
N ILE A 60 -16.28 2.53 -8.30
CA ILE A 60 -15.11 3.18 -8.90
C ILE A 60 -14.62 2.43 -10.15
N GLU A 61 -14.65 1.10 -10.13
CA GLU A 61 -14.19 0.22 -11.21
C GLU A 61 -14.70 0.63 -12.61
N PRO A 62 -16.01 0.86 -12.84
CA PRO A 62 -16.48 1.24 -14.18
C PRO A 62 -15.91 2.58 -14.64
N ILE A 63 -15.69 3.53 -13.74
CA ILE A 63 -15.12 4.85 -14.06
C ILE A 63 -13.67 4.69 -14.53
N VAL A 64 -12.90 3.86 -13.82
CA VAL A 64 -11.51 3.54 -14.20
C VAL A 64 -11.46 2.82 -15.55
N ASN A 65 -12.37 1.86 -15.77
CA ASN A 65 -12.45 1.12 -17.03
C ASN A 65 -12.83 2.03 -18.21
N SER A 66 -13.79 2.96 -18.02
CA SER A 66 -14.14 3.94 -19.06
C SER A 66 -12.98 4.89 -19.39
N PHE A 67 -12.18 5.28 -18.38
CA PHE A 67 -10.99 6.10 -18.60
C PHE A 67 -9.92 5.34 -19.40
N GLN A 68 -9.66 4.08 -19.06
CA GLN A 68 -8.74 3.21 -19.80
C GLN A 68 -9.17 3.02 -21.26
N GLN A 69 -10.45 2.70 -21.51
CA GLN A 69 -10.98 2.56 -22.87
C GLN A 69 -10.85 3.85 -23.68
N SER A 70 -11.15 5.00 -23.07
CA SER A 70 -11.02 6.31 -23.73
C SER A 70 -9.56 6.61 -24.13
N SER A 71 -8.61 6.27 -23.25
CA SER A 71 -7.18 6.44 -23.54
C SER A 71 -6.69 5.53 -24.68
N GLN A 72 -7.19 4.29 -24.76
CA GLN A 72 -6.86 3.36 -25.83
C GLN A 72 -7.39 3.87 -27.19
N VAL A 73 -8.63 4.34 -27.23
CA VAL A 73 -9.22 4.92 -28.45
C VAL A 73 -8.43 6.15 -28.93
N MET A 74 -8.00 7.01 -28.01
CA MET A 74 -7.14 8.15 -28.36
C MET A 74 -5.78 7.72 -28.93
N GLN A 75 -5.16 6.68 -28.40
CA GLN A 75 -3.91 6.13 -28.94
C GLN A 75 -4.12 5.51 -30.33
N GLU A 76 -5.21 4.79 -30.54
CA GLU A 76 -5.55 4.20 -31.83
C GLU A 76 -5.78 5.27 -32.91
N ILE A 77 -6.52 6.33 -32.59
CA ILE A 77 -6.74 7.47 -33.50
C ILE A 77 -5.43 8.20 -33.83
N GLN A 78 -4.52 8.33 -32.87
CA GLN A 78 -3.19 8.90 -33.12
C GLN A 78 -2.32 7.99 -33.99
N GLY A 79 -2.37 6.68 -33.77
CA GLY A 79 -1.67 5.69 -34.59
C GLY A 79 -2.18 5.66 -36.04
N LEU A 80 -3.50 5.71 -36.25
CA LEU A 80 -4.12 5.77 -37.58
C LEU A 80 -3.81 7.08 -38.31
N ARG A 81 -3.83 8.23 -37.62
CA ARG A 81 -3.38 9.52 -38.19
C ARG A 81 -1.89 9.56 -38.54
N GLY A 82 -1.08 8.67 -37.98
CA GLY A 82 0.33 8.48 -38.34
C GLY A 82 0.50 7.73 -39.67
N LEU A 83 -0.44 6.86 -40.04
CA LEU A 83 -0.45 6.08 -41.28
C LEU A 83 -0.97 6.88 -42.49
N ASP A 84 -1.84 7.88 -42.28
CA ASP A 84 -2.31 8.80 -43.33
C ASP A 84 -1.21 9.75 -43.87
N LYS A 85 -0.01 9.74 -43.28
CA LYS A 85 1.14 10.58 -43.70
C LYS A 85 2.10 9.92 -44.67
N ILE A 86 1.78 8.77 -45.25
CA ILE A 86 2.58 8.15 -46.32
C ILE A 86 1.79 8.21 -47.63
N PRO A 87 1.96 9.25 -48.46
CA PRO A 87 1.66 9.12 -49.88
C PRO A 87 2.75 8.25 -50.51
N GLU A 88 2.33 7.16 -51.16
CA GLU A 88 3.16 6.37 -52.06
C GLU A 88 3.87 7.28 -53.09
N LEU A 89 5.20 7.26 -53.11
CA LEU A 89 5.98 7.54 -54.31
C LEU A 89 7.07 6.47 -54.41
N ASN A 90 6.65 5.25 -54.76
CA ASN A 90 7.50 4.33 -55.49
C ASN A 90 7.74 4.93 -56.88
N GLU A 91 8.66 5.90 -56.95
CA GLU A 91 9.26 6.29 -58.21
C GLU A 91 10.09 5.09 -58.70
N GLN A 92 9.45 4.17 -59.43
CA GLN A 92 10.18 3.30 -60.33
C GLN A 92 10.84 4.20 -61.38
N PRO A 93 12.17 4.31 -61.45
CA PRO A 93 12.78 5.00 -62.56
C PRO A 93 12.47 4.20 -63.82
N ALA A 94 11.82 4.86 -64.78
CA ALA A 94 11.54 4.34 -66.11
C ALA A 94 12.84 3.83 -66.76
N GLY A 95 13.09 2.53 -66.59
CA GLY A 95 14.21 1.82 -67.17
C GLY A 95 13.82 1.23 -68.52
N LEU A 96 14.50 1.70 -69.56
CA LEU A 96 14.89 0.95 -70.76
C LEU A 96 13.77 0.63 -71.77
N TRP A 97 13.43 1.61 -72.60
CA TRP A 97 13.23 1.36 -74.03
C TRP A 97 14.52 1.70 -74.77
N ARG A 98 15.39 0.70 -74.92
CA ARG A 98 16.40 0.61 -75.97
C ARG A 98 16.22 -0.72 -76.68
#